data_AF-A0A835FBH4-F1
#
_entry.id   AF-A0A835FBH4-F1
#
_cell.length_a   1.000
_cell.length_b   1.000
_cell.length_c   1.000
_cell.angle_alpha   90.00
_cell.angle_beta   90.00
_cell.angle_gamma   90.00
#
_symmetry.space_group_name_H-M   'P 1'
#
loop_
_entity.id
_entity.type
_entity.pdbx_description
1 polymer ?
#
loop_
_entity_poly.entity_id
_entity_poly.type
_entity_poly.pdbx_seq_one_letter_code
_entity_poly.pdbx_strand_id
1 'polypeptide(L)' 'MGQENEIIRTWSRASTITPSMVGRTIAIHNGKEHIPVYITESMIGYKLGEFVPTRFWGIDAINDNDNKSVMKNQKK' A
#
# COMPACT_ATOMS: atom_id res chain seq x y z
N MET A 1 -13.94 -0.58 -21.40
CA MET A 1 -12.60 -1.08 -21.03
C MET A 1 -12.55 -1.11 -19.51
N GLY A 2 -12.97 -2.23 -18.90
CA GLY A 2 -12.93 -2.38 -17.45
C GLY A 2 -11.47 -2.45 -17.03
N GLN A 3 -11.03 -1.51 -16.20
CA GLN A 3 -9.72 -1.62 -15.56
C GLN A 3 -9.83 -2.80 -14.60
N GLU A 4 -9.23 -3.91 -14.98
CA GLU A 4 -9.01 -5.05 -14.10
C GLU A 4 -8.42 -4.52 -12.79
N ASN A 5 -8.96 -4.96 -11.65
CA ASN A 5 -8.48 -4.60 -10.31
C ASN A 5 -7.13 -5.26 -10.02
N GLU A 6 -6.20 -5.20 -10.97
CA GLU A 6 -4.89 -5.78 -10.85
C GLU A 6 -4.06 -4.91 -9.92
N ILE A 7 -3.52 -5.56 -8.88
CA ILE A 7 -2.66 -4.90 -7.91
C ILE A 7 -1.31 -4.67 -8.58
N ILE A 8 -1.04 -3.43 -8.95
CA ILE A 8 0.23 -3.04 -9.57
C ILE A 8 1.30 -2.97 -8.49
N ARG A 9 2.32 -3.83 -8.56
CA ARG A 9 3.47 -3.81 -7.64
C ARG A 9 4.53 -2.83 -8.13
N THR A 10 5.08 -2.05 -7.21
CA THR A 10 6.13 -1.08 -7.52
C THR A 10 7.22 -1.02 -6.46
N TRP A 11 8.46 -0.89 -6.93
CA TRP A 11 9.64 -0.56 -6.13
C TRP A 11 9.96 0.93 -6.15
N SER A 12 9.37 1.69 -7.08
CA SER A 12 9.69 3.10 -7.26
C SER A 12 8.95 3.97 -6.26
N ARG A 13 9.52 4.09 -5.06
CA ARG A 13 9.01 4.97 -3.99
C ARG A 13 9.17 6.47 -4.31
N ALA A 14 10.11 6.81 -5.18
CA ALA A 14 10.42 8.21 -5.51
C ALA A 14 9.44 8.83 -6.53
N SER A 15 8.62 7.99 -7.19
CA SER A 15 7.64 8.42 -8.19
C SER A 15 6.52 9.24 -7.56
N THR A 16 6.13 10.30 -8.26
CA THR A 16 5.00 11.16 -7.90
C THR A 16 3.69 10.56 -8.39
N ILE A 17 2.64 10.69 -7.59
CA ILE A 17 1.29 10.23 -7.94
C ILE A 17 0.70 11.18 -8.99
N THR A 18 0.32 10.60 -10.13
CA THR A 18 -0.35 11.31 -11.23
C THR A 18 -1.86 11.08 -11.21
N PRO A 19 -2.67 11.98 -11.78
CA PRO A 19 -4.14 11.82 -11.82
C PRO A 19 -4.62 10.50 -12.46
N SER A 20 -3.84 9.94 -13.39
CA SER A 20 -4.13 8.64 -14.03
C SER A 20 -4.07 7.43 -13.09
N MET A 21 -3.48 7.58 -11.90
CA MET A 21 -3.33 6.53 -10.89
C MET A 21 -4.51 6.49 -9.91
N VAL A 22 -5.37 7.51 -9.89
CA VAL A 22 -6.52 7.59 -8.98
C VAL A 22 -7.49 6.43 -9.24
N GLY A 23 -7.98 5.83 -8.16
CA GLY A 23 -8.89 4.68 -8.22
C GLY A 23 -8.19 3.34 -8.48
N ARG A 24 -6.84 3.31 -8.46
CA ARG A 24 -6.03 2.08 -8.53
C ARG A 24 -5.43 1.75 -7.16
N THR A 25 -5.24 0.46 -6.93
CA THR A 25 -4.48 -0.05 -5.77
C THR A 25 -3.06 -0.37 -6.21
N ILE A 26 -2.08 0.31 -5.61
CA ILE A 26 -0.66 0.14 -5.92
C ILE A 26 0.01 -0.48 -4.70
N ALA A 27 0.69 -1.61 -4.88
CA ALA A 27 1.48 -2.23 -3.84
C ALA A 27 2.90 -1.66 -3.83
N ILE A 28 3.23 -0.86 -2.84
CA ILE A 28 4.48 -0.11 -2.74
C ILE A 28 5.46 -0.86 -1.85
N HIS A 29 6.70 -1.04 -2.31
CA HIS A 29 7.72 -1.73 -1.54
C HIS A 29 8.20 -0.90 -0.33
N ASN A 30 8.24 -1.49 0.86
CA ASN A 30 8.73 -0.85 2.09
C ASN A 30 10.17 -1.24 2.49
N GLY A 31 10.82 -2.12 1.72
CA GLY A 31 12.12 -2.73 2.04
C GLY A 31 12.03 -4.19 2.52
N LYS A 32 10.84 -4.68 2.89
CA LYS A 32 10.58 -6.07 3.30
C LYS A 32 9.49 -6.70 2.42
N GLU A 33 8.36 -6.02 2.28
CA GLU A 33 7.18 -6.48 1.55
C GLU A 33 6.56 -5.36 0.69
N HIS A 34 5.49 -5.67 -0.03
CA HIS A 34 4.72 -4.69 -0.80
C HIS A 34 3.39 -4.44 -0.11
N ILE A 35 3.16 -3.20 0.32
CA ILE A 35 1.94 -2.79 1.02
C ILE A 35 0.95 -2.21 0.00
N PRO A 36 -0.24 -2.81 -0.17
CA PRO A 36 -1.25 -2.29 -1.07
C PRO A 36 -1.85 -0.99 -0.54
N VAL A 37 -1.74 0.08 -1.32
CA VAL A 37 -2.29 1.41 -1.02
C VAL A 37 -3.29 1.78 -2.10
N TYR A 38 -4.50 2.14 -1.70
CA TYR A 38 -5.53 2.66 -2.61
C TYR A 38 -5.32 4.16 -2.81
N ILE A 39 -5.20 4.59 -4.07
CA ILE A 39 -4.86 5.97 -4.42
C ILE A 39 -6.11 6.83 -4.55
N THR A 40 -6.18 7.90 -3.77
CA THR A 40 -7.24 8.93 -3.83
C THR A 40 -6.73 10.22 -4.49
N GLU A 41 -7.65 11.09 -4.93
CA GLU A 41 -7.30 12.36 -5.58
C GLU A 41 -6.46 13.29 -4.70
N SER A 42 -6.68 13.28 -3.37
CA SER A 42 -5.93 14.10 -2.43
C SER A 42 -4.45 13.71 -2.33
N MET A 43 -4.04 12.57 -2.88
CA MET A 43 -2.66 12.09 -2.90
C MET A 43 -1.87 12.58 -4.12
N ILE A 44 -2.51 13.23 -5.10
CA ILE A 44 -1.85 13.76 -6.30
C ILE A 44 -0.76 14.77 -5.88
N GLY A 45 0.42 14.64 -6.48
CA GLY A 45 1.57 15.51 -6.20
C GLY A 45 2.48 15.02 -5.07
N TYR A 46 2.05 14.06 -4.27
CA TYR A 46 2.90 13.39 -3.29
C TYR A 46 3.69 12.23 -3.90
N LYS A 47 4.75 11.78 -3.21
CA LYS A 47 5.53 10.60 -3.61
C LYS A 47 4.91 9.34 -3.02
N LEU A 48 4.96 8.25 -3.78
CA LEU A 48 4.47 6.94 -3.34
C LEU A 48 5.11 6.50 -2.00
N GLY A 49 6.38 6.81 -1.81
CA GLY A 49 7.11 6.46 -0.59
C GLY A 49 6.60 7.12 0.70
N GLU A 50 5.89 8.24 0.63
CA GLU A 50 5.36 8.96 1.80
C GLU A 50 4.22 8.18 2.48
N PHE A 51 3.53 7.34 1.71
CA PHE A 51 2.36 6.59 2.19
C PHE A 51 2.73 5.23 2.78
N VAL A 52 4.02 4.88 2.82
CA VAL A 52 4.49 3.59 3.32
C VAL A 52 5.71 3.74 4.23
N PRO A 53 5.63 3.31 5.51
CA PRO A 53 6.73 3.40 6.44
C PRO A 53 7.83 2.37 6.10
N THR A 54 9.10 2.75 6.29
CA THR A 54 10.26 1.89 5.99
C THR A 54 10.96 1.32 7.21
N ARG A 55 10.90 2.03 8.34
CA ARG A 55 11.51 1.59 9.60
C ARG A 55 10.47 1.62 10.69
N PHE A 56 10.28 0.48 11.35
CA PHE A 56 9.50 0.42 12.57
C PHE A 56 10.39 0.92 13.71
N TRP A 57 10.14 2.15 14.19
CA TRP A 57 10.87 2.71 15.34
C TRP A 57 10.04 2.47 16.61
N GLY A 58 9.85 1.19 16.95
CA GLY A 58 9.04 0.75 18.08
C GLY A 58 9.62 -0.52 18.65
N ILE A 59 9.96 -0.46 19.93
CA ILE A 59 10.31 -1.59 20.80
C ILE A 59 9.17 -2.60 20.69
N ASP A 60 9.54 -3.88 20.57
CA ASP A 60 8.68 -5.04 20.32
C ASP A 60 8.08 -5.10 18.90
N ALA A 61 8.76 -5.87 18.04
CA ALA A 61 8.26 -6.30 16.74
C ALA A 61 6.92 -7.04 16.93
N ILE A 62 5.81 -6.32 16.80
CA ILE A 62 4.48 -6.92 16.70
C ILE A 62 4.51 -7.81 15.45
N ASN A 63 4.36 -9.12 15.67
CA ASN A 63 4.35 -10.10 14.60
C ASN A 63 3.16 -9.83 13.65
N ASP A 64 3.45 -9.70 12.35
CA ASP A 64 2.50 -9.45 11.25
C ASP A 64 1.35 -10.51 11.13
N ASN A 65 1.31 -11.53 11.99
CA ASN A 65 0.31 -12.62 11.98
C ASN A 65 -1.04 -12.19 12.58
N ASP A 66 -1.09 -11.17 13.44
CA ASP A 66 -2.33 -10.80 14.13
C ASP A 66 -3.36 -10.15 13.19
N ASN A 67 -2.91 -9.47 12.12
CA ASN A 67 -3.80 -8.85 11.14
C ASN A 67 -4.51 -9.86 10.21
N LYS A 68 -3.93 -11.06 10.00
CA LYS A 68 -4.60 -12.14 9.24
C LYS A 68 -5.73 -12.82 10.04
N SER A 69 -5.72 -12.69 11.36
CA SER A 69 -6.73 -13.27 12.26
C SER A 69 -8.01 -12.44 12.28
N VAL A 70 -7.88 -11.10 12.23
CA VAL A 70 -9.03 -10.17 12.26
C VAL A 70 -9.89 -10.29 10.98
N MET A 71 -9.28 -10.45 9.81
CA MET A 71 -10.00 -10.60 8.53
C MET A 71 -10.65 -11.98 8.33
N LYS A 72 -10.33 -12.99 9.14
CA LYS A 72 -10.94 -14.34 9.03
C LYS A 72 -12.29 -14.45 9.72
N ASN A 73 -12.65 -13.52 10.61
CA ASN A 73 -13.89 -13.60 11.40
C ASN A 73 -15.11 -12.89 10.77
N GLN A 74 -15.02 -12.39 9.53
CA GLN A 74 -16.16 -11.81 8.80
C GLN A 74 -16.78 -12.73 7.75
N LYS A 75 -16.32 -13.98 7.64
CA LYS A 75 -17.01 -15.04 6.89
C LYS A 75 -17.71 -15.99 7.85
N LYS A 76 -18.80 -15.53 8.46
CA LYS A 76 -19.85 -16.41 8.97
C LYS A 76 -21.21 -15.79 8.72
#